data_AF-A0A059DYC0-F1
#
_entry.id   AF-A0A059DYC0-F1
#
_cell.length_a   1.000
_cell.length_b   1.000
_cell.length_c   1.000
_cell.angle_alpha   90.00
_cell.angle_beta   90.00
_cell.angle_gamma   90.00
#
_symmetry.space_group_name_H-M   'P 1'
#
loop_
_entity.id
_entity.type
_entity.pdbx_description
1 polymer ?
#
loop_
_entity_poly.entity_id
_entity_poly.type
_entity_poly.pdbx_seq_one_letter_code
_entity_poly.pdbx_strand_id
1 'polypeptide(L)'
;MERPLTDEHGNIERNERGKDKGKPKPDPSLRDTENVPLTDSIDAYFEREVLPHVPDAWIDDTKTKTGYEIPFNRHFYVFEPPRPLEEIDSDLSAVTSRIQTMLQELSA
;
A
#
# COMPACT_ATOMS: atom_id res chain seq x y z
N MET A 1 10.44 5.17 8.41
CA MET A 1 11.87 5.49 8.26
C MET A 1 12.08 6.51 7.16
N GLU A 2 13.01 7.42 7.39
CA GLU A 2 13.44 8.45 6.43
C GLU A 2 14.80 8.06 5.86
N ARG A 3 15.08 8.52 4.63
CA ARG A 3 16.36 8.36 3.95
C ARG A 3 16.82 9.69 3.38
N PRO A 4 18.14 9.91 3.22
CA PRO A 4 18.65 11.20 2.80
C PRO A 4 18.42 11.42 1.31
N LEU A 5 18.13 12.66 0.94
CA LEU A 5 18.19 13.12 -0.44
C LEU A 5 19.66 13.25 -0.85
N THR A 6 20.01 12.67 -2.00
CA THR A 6 21.35 12.73 -2.56
C THR A 6 21.37 13.57 -3.83
N ASP A 7 22.47 14.29 -4.05
CA ASP A 7 22.73 15.01 -5.30
C ASP A 7 23.12 14.05 -6.45
N GLU A 8 23.35 14.60 -7.64
CA GLU A 8 23.79 13.85 -8.84
C GLU A 8 25.15 13.13 -8.67
N HIS A 9 25.91 13.50 -7.63
CA HIS A 9 27.21 12.91 -7.30
C HIS A 9 27.12 11.91 -6.13
N GLY A 10 25.93 11.67 -5.59
CA GLY A 10 25.69 10.75 -4.47
C GLY A 10 26.02 11.33 -3.10
N ASN A 11 26.21 12.65 -2.97
CA ASN A 11 26.42 13.29 -1.67
C ASN A 11 25.07 13.65 -1.02
N ILE A 12 25.00 13.49 0.30
CA ILE A 12 23.80 13.82 1.07
C ILE A 12 23.57 15.34 1.09
N GLU A 13 22.41 15.77 0.60
CA GLU A 13 21.93 17.13 0.78
C GLU A 13 21.54 17.37 2.24
N ARG A 14 21.91 18.55 2.77
CA ARG A 14 21.57 18.95 4.14
C ARG A 14 20.70 20.20 4.12
N ASN A 15 19.82 20.32 5.11
CA ASN A 15 18.99 21.52 5.22
C ASN A 15 19.86 22.74 5.54
N GLU A 16 19.73 23.81 4.77
CA GLU A 16 20.55 25.02 4.96
C GLU A 16 19.95 26.02 5.97
N ARG A 17 18.65 25.90 6.25
CA ARG A 17 17.86 26.86 7.04
C ARG A 17 16.79 26.14 7.87
N GLY A 18 16.26 26.83 8.88
CA GLY A 18 15.20 26.31 9.75
C GLY A 18 15.73 25.50 10.96
N LYS A 19 14.80 24.84 11.66
CA LYS A 19 15.11 24.06 12.89
C LYS A 19 15.99 22.85 12.64
N ASP A 20 15.97 22.31 11.42
CA ASP A 20 16.75 21.14 11.02
C ASP A 20 18.02 21.48 10.24
N LYS A 21 18.48 22.73 10.32
CA LYS A 21 19.71 23.17 9.66
C LYS A 21 20.89 22.25 10.00
N GLY A 22 21.60 21.79 8.97
CA GLY A 22 22.75 20.89 9.08
C GLY A 22 22.38 19.41 9.14
N LYS A 23 21.11 19.03 9.35
CA LYS A 23 20.66 17.63 9.26
C LYS A 23 20.47 17.22 7.79
N PRO A 24 20.61 15.92 7.47
CA PRO A 24 20.23 15.38 6.16
C PRO A 24 18.80 15.79 5.79
N LYS A 25 18.61 16.21 4.55
CA LYS A 25 17.29 16.50 3.99
C LYS A 25 16.62 15.16 3.65
N PRO A 26 15.39 14.88 4.11
CA PRO A 26 14.72 13.64 3.77
C PRO A 26 14.33 13.61 2.29
N ASP A 27 14.51 12.48 1.63
CA ASP A 27 13.97 12.20 0.30
C ASP A 27 12.56 11.60 0.42
N PRO A 28 11.50 12.34 0.01
CA PRO A 28 10.13 11.83 0.09
C PRO A 28 9.88 10.58 -0.78
N SER A 29 10.67 10.37 -1.84
CA SER A 29 10.52 9.23 -2.74
C SER A 29 11.09 7.92 -2.16
N LEU A 30 12.00 8.03 -1.19
CA LEU A 30 12.65 6.91 -0.51
C LEU A 30 12.13 6.68 0.91
N ARG A 31 11.07 7.40 1.32
CA ARG A 31 10.43 7.24 2.62
C ARG A 31 9.66 5.93 2.67
N ASP A 32 9.81 5.21 3.78
CA ASP A 32 9.11 3.95 4.00
C ASP A 32 8.53 3.84 5.42
N THR A 33 7.66 2.86 5.66
CA THR A 33 7.04 2.58 6.97
C THR A 33 7.23 1.12 7.35
N GLU A 34 7.74 0.90 8.55
CA GLU A 34 7.91 -0.43 9.13
C GLU A 34 6.84 -0.70 10.19
N ASN A 35 6.28 -1.91 10.17
CA ASN A 35 5.35 -2.38 11.20
C ASN A 35 6.12 -3.12 12.29
N VAL A 36 6.32 -2.45 13.43
CA VAL A 36 7.00 -3.02 14.59
C VAL A 36 5.97 -3.68 15.51
N PRO A 37 6.18 -4.94 15.96
CA PRO A 37 5.33 -5.55 16.97
C PRO A 37 5.26 -4.68 18.23
N LEU A 38 4.06 -4.51 18.79
CA LEU A 38 3.84 -3.65 19.97
C LEU A 38 4.69 -4.04 21.18
N THR A 39 5.08 -5.31 21.27
CA THR A 39 5.91 -5.85 22.36
C THR A 39 7.41 -5.67 22.15
N ASP A 40 7.84 -5.20 20.98
CA ASP A 40 9.26 -4.99 20.65
C ASP A 40 9.64 -3.51 20.77
N SER A 41 10.92 -3.23 21.02
CA SER A 41 11.43 -1.87 21.00
C SER A 41 11.65 -1.41 19.56
N ILE A 42 11.18 -0.20 19.23
CA ILE A 42 11.36 0.38 17.89
C ILE A 42 12.85 0.47 17.54
N ASP A 43 13.69 0.94 18.47
CA ASP A 43 15.12 1.10 18.23
C ASP A 43 15.81 -0.26 18.00
N ALA A 44 15.48 -1.26 18.81
CA ALA A 44 16.06 -2.60 18.68
C ALA A 44 15.63 -3.29 17.39
N TYR A 45 14.38 -3.10 16.97
CA TYR A 45 13.89 -3.57 15.68
C TYR A 45 14.61 -2.86 14.53
N PHE A 46 14.76 -1.54 14.62
CA PHE A 46 15.41 -0.72 13.60
C PHE A 46 16.89 -1.10 13.41
N GLU A 47 17.63 -1.32 14.50
CA GLU A 47 19.01 -1.80 14.44
C GLU A 47 19.15 -3.19 13.84
N ARG A 48 18.20 -4.08 14.12
CA ARG A 48 18.25 -5.49 13.70
C ARG A 48 17.78 -5.70 12.26
N GLU A 49 16.69 -5.05 11.88
CA GLU A 49 15.98 -5.32 10.63
C GLU A 49 16.18 -4.23 9.58
N VAL A 50 16.45 -2.97 9.97
CA VAL A 50 16.53 -1.86 9.01
C VAL A 50 17.96 -1.47 8.68
N LEU A 51 18.77 -1.10 9.67
CA LEU A 51 20.12 -0.60 9.46
C LEU A 51 21.07 -1.54 8.67
N PRO A 52 20.97 -2.89 8.77
CA PRO A 52 21.79 -3.77 7.96
C PRO A 52 21.50 -3.69 6.46
N HIS A 53 20.29 -3.27 6.07
CA HIS A 53 19.87 -3.15 4.68
C HIS A 53 19.89 -1.69 4.19
N VAL A 54 19.64 -0.75 5.09
CA VAL A 54 19.56 0.69 4.80
C VAL A 54 20.34 1.48 5.84
N PRO A 55 21.68 1.54 5.74
CA PRO A 55 22.53 2.11 6.79
C PRO A 55 22.39 3.63 6.97
N ASP A 56 21.86 4.32 5.97
CA ASP A 56 21.67 5.77 5.95
C ASP A 56 20.28 6.21 6.45
N ALA A 57 19.44 5.26 6.86
CA ALA A 57 18.10 5.55 7.34
C ALA A 57 18.09 6.08 8.78
N TRP A 58 17.06 6.87 9.10
CA TRP A 58 16.75 7.27 10.47
C TRP A 58 15.24 7.27 10.73
N ILE A 59 14.87 7.32 12.01
CA ILE A 59 13.47 7.40 12.45
C ILE A 59 13.09 8.87 12.64
N ASP A 60 11.90 9.23 12.16
CA ASP A 60 11.24 10.49 12.52
C ASP A 60 10.15 10.18 13.55
N ASP A 61 10.48 10.35 14.83
CA ASP A 61 9.59 10.03 15.96
C ASP A 61 8.26 10.78 15.92
N THR A 62 8.22 11.95 15.26
CA THR A 62 7.00 12.74 15.14
C THR A 62 5.96 12.08 14.22
N LYS A 63 6.40 11.12 13.40
CA LYS A 63 5.55 10.36 12.47
C LYS A 63 5.25 8.94 12.97
N THR A 64 5.86 8.53 14.07
CA THR A 64 5.59 7.23 14.70
C THR A 64 4.19 7.19 15.29
N LYS A 65 3.45 6.11 15.03
CA LYS A 65 2.08 5.91 15.52
C LYS A 65 1.94 4.54 16.14
N THR A 66 1.27 4.48 17.29
CA THR A 66 0.85 3.22 17.91
C THR A 66 -0.57 2.91 17.48
N GLY A 67 -0.81 1.69 17.00
CA GLY A 67 -2.12 1.26 16.53
C GLY A 67 -2.26 -0.25 16.53
N TYR A 68 -3.47 -0.71 16.20
CA TYR A 68 -3.77 -2.12 16.01
C TYR A 68 -4.24 -2.33 14.57
N GLU A 69 -3.74 -3.39 13.93
CA GLU A 69 -4.25 -3.85 12.66
C GLU A 69 -5.30 -4.93 12.90
N ILE A 70 -6.46 -4.78 12.26
CA ILE A 70 -7.47 -5.83 12.21
C ILE A 70 -7.39 -6.42 10.79
N PRO A 71 -6.86 -7.63 10.60
CA PRO A 71 -6.78 -8.23 9.28
C PRO A 71 -8.18 -8.65 8.84
N PHE A 72 -8.88 -7.74 8.15
CA PHE A 72 -10.29 -7.90 7.85
C PHE A 72 -10.57 -9.17 7.05
N ASN A 73 -9.76 -9.44 6.01
CA ASN A 73 -9.88 -10.65 5.20
C ASN A 73 -9.62 -11.94 6.01
N ARG A 74 -8.82 -11.89 7.07
CA ARG A 74 -8.58 -13.08 7.89
C ARG A 74 -9.77 -13.39 8.79
N HIS A 75 -10.42 -12.36 9.34
CA HIS A 75 -11.44 -12.51 10.37
C HIS A 75 -12.88 -12.41 9.87
N PHE A 76 -13.11 -11.65 8.80
CA PHE A 76 -14.45 -11.33 8.30
C PHE A 76 -14.66 -11.78 6.86
N TYR A 77 -13.68 -12.45 6.23
CA TYR A 77 -13.92 -13.01 4.90
C TYR A 77 -14.96 -14.12 4.99
N VAL A 78 -16.10 -13.87 4.35
CA VAL A 78 -17.11 -14.87 4.07
C VAL A 78 -16.90 -15.29 2.62
N PHE A 79 -16.60 -16.56 2.41
CA PHE A 79 -16.54 -17.11 1.06
C PHE A 79 -17.93 -17.01 0.42
N GLU A 80 -18.02 -16.21 -0.63
CA GLU A 80 -19.20 -16.16 -1.49
C GLU A 80 -18.94 -17.06 -2.70
N PRO A 81 -19.63 -18.21 -2.81
CA PRO A 81 -19.50 -19.05 -3.98
C PRO A 81 -19.98 -18.27 -5.22
N PRO A 82 -19.36 -18.48 -6.39
CA PRO A 82 -19.90 -17.93 -7.62
C PRO A 82 -21.31 -18.47 -7.86
N ARG A 83 -22.14 -17.67 -8.54
CA ARG A 83 -23.49 -18.09 -8.92
C ARG A 83 -23.47 -19.38 -9.77
N PRO A 84 -24.50 -20.25 -9.67
CA PRO A 84 -24.56 -21.49 -10.43
C PRO A 84 -24.46 -21.27 -11.95
N LEU A 85 -23.91 -22.26 -12.67
CA LEU A 85 -23.80 -22.19 -14.13
C LEU A 85 -25.17 -22.12 -14.79
N GLU A 86 -26.16 -22.82 -14.22
CA GLU A 86 -27.53 -22.85 -14.74
C GLU A 86 -28.18 -21.45 -14.71
N GLU A 87 -27.84 -20.64 -13.71
CA GLU A 87 -28.30 -19.24 -13.63
C GLU A 87 -27.63 -18.38 -14.72
N ILE A 88 -26.34 -18.63 -14.99
CA ILE A 88 -25.61 -17.96 -16.06
C ILE A 88 -26.23 -18.28 -17.43
N ASP A 89 -26.52 -19.55 -17.68
CA ASP A 89 -27.10 -20.01 -18.96
C ASP A 89 -28.50 -19.45 -19.18
N SER A 90 -29.31 -19.39 -18.11
CA SER A 90 -30.65 -18.78 -18.14
C SER A 90 -30.59 -17.30 -18.49
N ASP A 91 -29.73 -16.54 -17.81
CA ASP A 91 -29.55 -15.12 -18.09
C ASP A 91 -29.04 -14.87 -19.51
N LEU A 92 -28.06 -15.65 -19.97
CA LEU A 92 -27.51 -15.52 -21.31
C LEU A 92 -28.58 -15.80 -22.38
N SER A 93 -29.42 -16.81 -22.16
CA SER A 93 -30.53 -17.15 -23.05
C SER A 93 -31.58 -16.05 -23.10
N ALA A 94 -31.92 -15.46 -21.95
CA ALA A 94 -32.87 -14.36 -21.86
C ALA A 94 -32.36 -13.10 -22.58
N VAL A 95 -31.10 -12.73 -22.36
CA VAL A 95 -30.45 -11.61 -23.04
C VAL A 95 -30.40 -11.85 -24.55
N THR A 96 -30.00 -13.05 -24.97
CA THR A 96 -29.94 -13.42 -26.39
C THR A 96 -31.31 -13.32 -27.07
N SER A 97 -32.35 -13.86 -26.43
CA SER A 97 -33.73 -13.80 -26.94
C SER A 97 -34.20 -12.35 -27.11
N ARG A 98 -33.92 -11.50 -26.12
CA ARG A 98 -34.26 -10.08 -26.18
C ARG A 98 -33.55 -9.35 -27.33
N ILE A 99 -32.28 -9.64 -27.56
CA ILE A 99 -31.52 -9.09 -28.69
C ILE A 99 -32.15 -9.53 -30.02
N GLN A 100 -32.53 -10.80 -30.14
CA GLN A 100 -33.18 -11.32 -31.34
C GLN A 100 -34.50 -10.60 -31.63
N THR A 101 -35.34 -10.37 -30.62
CA THR A 101 -36.58 -9.60 -30.76
C THR A 101 -36.31 -8.18 -31.25
N MET A 102 -35.35 -7.47 -30.65
CA MET A 102 -35.03 -6.09 -31.05
C MET A 102 -34.50 -6.01 -32.49
N LEU A 103 -33.71 -6.99 -32.91
CA LEU A 103 -33.22 -7.06 -34.29
C LEU A 103 -34.37 -7.34 -35.28
N GLN A 104 -35.32 -8.22 -34.92
CA GLN A 104 -36.51 -8.48 -35.73
C GLN A 104 -37.34 -7.20 -35.93
N GLU A 105 -37.58 -6.45 -34.85
CA GLU A 105 -38.32 -5.18 -34.88
C GLU A 105 -37.65 -4.10 -35.75
N LEU A 106 -36.32 -4.09 -35.86
CA LEU A 106 -35.57 -3.16 -36.73
C LEU A 106 -35.54 -3.58 -38.21
N SER A 107 -35.68 -4.89 -38.47
CA SER A 107 -35.64 -5.47 -39.82
C SER A 107 -37.00 -5.60 -40.50
N ALA A 108 -38.09 -5.28 -39.78
CA ALA A 108 -39.47 -5.25 -40.25
C ALA A 108 -39.89 -3.82 -40.65
#